data_AF-A0A3S3UQF9-F1
#
_entry.id   AF-A0A3S3UQF9-F1
#
_cell.length_a   1.000
_cell.length_b   1.000
_cell.length_c   1.000
_cell.angle_alpha   90.00
_cell.angle_beta   90.00
_cell.angle_gamma   90.00
#
_symmetry.space_group_name_H-M   'P 1'
#
loop_
_entity.id
_entity.type
_entity.pdbx_description
1 polymer ?
#
loop_
_entity_poly.entity_id
_entity_poly.type
_entity_poly.pdbx_seq_one_letter_code
_entity_poly.pdbx_strand_id
1 'polypeptide(L)'
;MPAKGPRAAKPASKWLTIVGIGEDGVAGLGDEAKQCIAQADFVFGGKRHLGLVASLIKGKATPWSTPFDAEMHEVLALAGKDVCVLASGDPFFHGVGVTLARKVEPDEMLVLPAPSSLSLAASRLGWALQDIETISLHGHSIDLIRPLL
;
A
#
# COMPACT_ATOMS: atom_id res chain seq x y z
N MET A 1 0.31 32.25 34.33
CA MET A 1 -0.39 31.54 33.22
C MET A 1 0.23 32.03 31.91
N PRO A 2 1.19 31.33 31.27
CA PRO A 2 1.69 31.78 29.98
C PRO A 2 0.67 31.41 28.89
N ALA A 3 0.34 32.40 28.06
CA ALA A 3 -0.58 32.28 26.95
C ALA A 3 -0.03 31.31 25.88
N LYS A 4 -0.88 30.40 25.41
CA LYS A 4 -0.59 29.54 24.24
C LYS A 4 -0.44 30.42 23.01
N GLY A 5 0.77 30.49 22.47
CA GLY A 5 1.03 31.04 21.15
C GLY A 5 0.27 30.27 20.05
N PRO A 6 0.11 30.86 18.85
CA PRO A 6 -0.63 30.22 17.77
C PRO A 6 0.02 28.88 17.44
N ARG A 7 -0.76 27.80 17.49
CA ARG A 7 -0.34 26.51 16.92
C ARG A 7 -0.07 26.78 15.43
N ALA A 8 1.18 26.70 15.02
CA ALA A 8 1.54 26.67 13.61
C ALA A 8 0.66 25.62 12.93
N ALA A 9 -0.03 26.00 11.85
CA ALA A 9 -0.78 25.08 11.03
C ALA A 9 0.19 23.98 10.55
N LYS A 10 -0.12 22.72 10.87
CA LYS A 10 0.62 21.57 10.31
C LYS A 10 0.59 21.75 8.79
N PRO A 11 1.74 21.72 8.07
CA PRO A 11 1.70 21.60 6.62
C PRO A 11 0.85 20.38 6.28
N ALA A 12 0.10 20.41 5.18
CA ALA A 12 -0.76 19.31 4.75
C ALA A 12 0.08 18.02 4.72
N SER A 13 0.00 17.26 5.81
CA SER A 13 0.86 16.11 6.03
C SER A 13 0.20 14.96 5.30
N LYS A 14 0.96 14.28 4.44
CA LYS A 14 0.56 13.01 3.82
C LYS A 14 -0.05 12.11 4.88
N TRP A 15 -1.38 12.02 4.89
CA TRP A 15 -2.12 11.36 5.96
C TRP A 15 -2.22 9.86 5.66
N LEU A 16 -2.12 9.48 4.37
CA LEU A 16 -2.17 8.12 3.90
C LEU A 16 -0.78 7.64 3.49
N THR A 17 -0.27 6.60 4.17
CA THR A 17 0.90 5.85 3.72
C THR A 17 0.48 4.52 3.12
N ILE A 18 1.02 4.16 1.96
CA ILE A 18 0.77 2.87 1.30
C ILE A 18 2.10 2.12 1.23
N VAL A 19 2.18 1.00 1.94
CA VAL A 19 3.39 0.19 2.07
C VAL A 19 3.25 -1.11 1.31
N GLY A 20 4.15 -1.32 0.36
CA GLY A 20 4.36 -2.59 -0.32
C GLY A 20 5.06 -3.61 0.58
N ILE A 21 4.60 -4.86 0.57
CA ILE A 21 5.12 -5.94 1.42
C ILE A 21 5.37 -7.19 0.56
N GLY A 22 6.56 -7.77 0.71
CA GLY A 22 6.89 -9.10 0.20
C GLY A 22 6.64 -10.20 1.24
N GLU A 23 6.82 -11.47 0.86
CA GLU A 23 6.62 -12.61 1.77
C GLU A 23 7.63 -12.64 2.93
N ASP A 24 8.75 -11.91 2.83
CA ASP A 24 9.74 -11.78 3.89
C ASP A 24 9.25 -10.91 5.08
N GLY A 25 8.05 -10.34 4.98
CA GLY A 25 7.40 -9.56 6.04
C GLY A 25 8.27 -8.41 6.56
N VAL A 26 8.36 -8.27 7.88
CA VAL A 26 9.17 -7.22 8.53
C VAL A 26 10.64 -7.23 8.10
N ALA A 27 11.22 -8.40 7.80
CA ALA A 27 12.62 -8.50 7.40
C ALA A 27 12.90 -7.87 6.03
N GLY A 28 11.91 -7.87 5.13
CA GLY A 28 12.00 -7.25 3.81
C GLY A 28 11.71 -5.74 3.79
N LEU A 29 11.30 -5.15 4.90
CA LEU A 29 10.95 -3.72 4.96
C LEU A 29 12.17 -2.84 5.27
N GLY A 30 12.23 -1.69 4.60
CA GLY A 30 13.12 -0.59 4.98
C GLY A 30 12.67 0.12 6.26
N ASP A 31 13.57 0.90 6.86
CA ASP A 31 13.31 1.53 8.16
C ASP A 31 12.18 2.56 8.12
N GLU A 32 12.04 3.30 7.02
CA GLU A 32 10.94 4.24 6.81
C GLU A 32 9.58 3.53 6.84
N ALA A 33 9.44 2.42 6.09
CA ALA A 33 8.22 1.62 6.08
C ALA A 33 7.87 1.06 7.46
N LYS A 34 8.88 0.56 8.20
CA LYS A 34 8.69 0.09 9.57
C LYS A 34 8.21 1.20 10.50
N GLN A 35 8.77 2.40 10.38
CA GLN A 35 8.37 3.56 11.17
C GLN A 35 6.95 4.00 10.85
N CYS A 36 6.57 4.10 9.58
CA CYS A 36 5.22 4.46 9.17
C CYS A 36 4.17 3.47 9.70
N ILE A 37 4.42 2.16 9.58
CA ILE A 37 3.51 1.13 10.13
C ILE A 37 3.38 1.27 11.66
N ALA A 38 4.49 1.52 12.36
CA ALA A 38 4.51 1.62 13.82
C ALA A 38 3.89 2.91 14.36
N GLN A 39 3.85 3.98 13.55
CA GLN A 39 3.29 5.28 13.94
C GLN A 39 1.83 5.46 13.51
N ALA A 40 1.33 4.66 12.56
CA ALA A 40 -0.03 4.76 12.09
C ALA A 40 -1.06 4.44 13.19
N ASP A 41 -2.09 5.29 13.29
CA ASP A 41 -3.26 5.08 14.14
C ASP A 41 -4.08 3.89 13.63
N PHE A 42 -4.12 3.70 12.31
CA PHE A 42 -4.88 2.64 11.63
C PHE A 42 -4.02 1.96 10.57
N VAL A 43 -4.02 0.62 10.59
CA VAL A 43 -3.30 -0.19 9.61
C VAL A 43 -4.31 -1.10 8.88
N PHE A 44 -4.52 -0.84 7.60
CA PHE A 44 -5.42 -1.63 6.75
C PHE A 44 -4.64 -2.64 5.91
N GLY A 45 -5.22 -3.80 5.64
CA GLY A 45 -4.62 -4.76 4.73
C GLY A 45 -5.37 -6.09 4.67
N GLY A 46 -4.91 -6.98 3.79
CA GLY A 46 -5.36 -8.37 3.84
C GLY A 46 -4.91 -9.02 5.16
N LYS A 47 -5.69 -9.99 5.68
CA LYS A 47 -5.34 -10.72 6.92
C LYS A 47 -3.91 -11.26 6.90
N ARG A 48 -3.46 -11.74 5.74
CA ARG A 48 -2.08 -12.19 5.52
C ARG A 48 -1.06 -11.08 5.72
N HIS A 49 -1.23 -9.92 5.07
CA HIS A 49 -0.31 -8.78 5.20
C HIS A 49 -0.25 -8.27 6.64
N LEU A 50 -1.40 -8.15 7.31
CA LEU A 50 -1.46 -7.75 8.71
C LEU A 50 -0.69 -8.72 9.61
N GLY A 51 -0.80 -10.04 9.34
CA GLY A 51 -0.02 -11.06 10.04
C GLY A 51 1.49 -10.91 9.84
N LEU A 52 1.94 -10.61 8.61
CA LEU A 52 3.36 -10.46 8.27
C LEU A 52 4.06 -9.29 9.00
N VAL A 53 3.30 -8.27 9.41
CA VAL A 53 3.85 -7.08 10.10
C VAL A 53 3.27 -6.85 11.49
N ALA A 54 2.60 -7.87 12.06
CA ALA A 54 1.89 -7.74 13.33
C ALA A 54 2.77 -7.21 14.48
N SER A 55 4.07 -7.55 14.49
CA SER A 55 5.03 -7.07 15.50
C SER A 55 5.34 -5.58 15.43
N LEU A 56 5.04 -4.91 14.32
CA LEU A 56 5.24 -3.47 14.14
C LEU A 56 3.97 -2.67 14.46
N ILE A 57 2.78 -3.26 14.33
CA ILE A 57 1.51 -2.54 14.46
C ILE A 57 1.28 -2.16 15.92
N LYS A 58 1.20 -0.86 16.18
CA LYS A 58 0.82 -0.29 17.49
C LYS A 58 -0.61 0.26 17.51
N GLY A 59 -1.09 0.72 16.35
CA GLY A 59 -2.45 1.20 16.15
C GLY A 59 -3.46 0.08 15.90
N LYS A 60 -4.62 0.44 15.36
CA LYS A 60 -5.70 -0.51 15.05
C LYS A 60 -5.42 -1.25 13.74
N ALA A 61 -5.21 -2.56 13.80
CA ALA A 61 -5.20 -3.43 12.63
C ALA A 61 -6.63 -3.67 12.12
N THR A 62 -6.92 -3.32 10.87
CA THR A 62 -8.23 -3.45 10.24
C THR A 62 -8.11 -4.31 8.99
N PRO A 63 -8.59 -5.57 9.00
CA PRO A 63 -8.62 -6.38 7.79
C PRO A 63 -9.60 -5.80 6.78
N TRP A 64 -9.32 -5.97 5.49
CA TRP A 64 -10.28 -5.61 4.45
C TRP A 64 -11.64 -6.30 4.65
N SER A 65 -12.70 -5.57 4.33
CA SER A 65 -14.07 -6.09 4.30
C SER A 65 -14.21 -7.22 3.27
N THR A 66 -15.19 -8.09 3.49
CA THR A 66 -15.60 -9.11 2.53
C THR A 66 -17.10 -8.95 2.29
N PRO A 67 -17.54 -8.57 1.07
CA PRO A 67 -16.73 -8.30 -0.13
C PRO A 67 -15.82 -7.08 0.03
N PHE A 68 -14.75 -7.01 -0.79
CA PHE A 68 -13.80 -5.90 -0.78
C PHE A 68 -14.49 -4.59 -1.19
N ASP A 69 -14.35 -3.56 -0.35
CA ASP A 69 -14.89 -2.24 -0.63
C ASP A 69 -14.00 -1.48 -1.63
N ALA A 70 -14.34 -1.55 -2.92
CA ALA A 70 -13.64 -0.80 -3.97
C ALA A 70 -13.78 0.73 -3.82
N GLU A 71 -14.77 1.20 -3.04
CA GLU A 71 -14.99 2.60 -2.77
C GLU A 71 -14.17 3.14 -1.59
N MET A 72 -13.44 2.28 -0.88
CA MET A 72 -12.49 2.66 0.18
C MET A 72 -13.12 3.51 1.29
N HIS A 73 -14.42 3.35 1.57
CA HIS A 73 -15.16 4.21 2.50
C HIS A 73 -14.52 4.25 3.89
N GLU A 74 -14.11 3.09 4.41
CA GLU A 74 -13.48 3.01 5.74
C GLU A 74 -12.14 3.74 5.82
N VAL A 75 -11.36 3.73 4.74
CA VAL A 75 -10.07 4.44 4.67
C VAL A 75 -10.31 5.94 4.52
N LEU A 76 -11.21 6.35 3.62
CA LEU A 76 -11.51 7.76 3.35
C LEU A 76 -12.18 8.46 4.53
N ALA A 77 -12.97 7.75 5.33
CA ALA A 77 -13.57 8.28 6.57
C ALA A 77 -12.51 8.71 7.61
N LEU A 78 -11.25 8.30 7.44
CA LEU A 78 -10.13 8.60 8.32
C LEU A 78 -9.18 9.66 7.73
N ALA A 79 -9.58 10.38 6.69
CA ALA A 79 -8.77 11.45 6.10
C ALA A 79 -8.29 12.44 7.17
N GLY A 80 -7.01 12.80 7.11
CA GLY A 80 -6.35 13.66 8.11
C GLY A 80 -5.91 12.94 9.40
N LYS A 81 -6.08 11.62 9.51
CA LYS A 81 -5.43 10.75 10.51
C LYS A 81 -4.20 10.06 9.92
N ASP A 82 -3.35 9.50 10.77
CA ASP A 82 -2.19 8.74 10.31
C ASP A 82 -2.62 7.30 9.93
N VAL A 83 -2.88 7.07 8.64
CA VAL A 83 -3.39 5.80 8.10
C VAL A 83 -2.31 5.11 7.28
N CYS A 84 -2.08 3.82 7.55
CA CYS A 84 -1.22 2.96 6.76
C CYS A 84 -2.04 1.88 6.04
N VAL A 85 -1.83 1.71 4.74
CA VAL A 85 -2.43 0.64 3.92
C VAL A 85 -1.33 -0.31 3.46
N LEU A 86 -1.50 -1.60 3.71
CA LEU A 86 -0.56 -2.65 3.31
C LEU A 86 -0.97 -3.27 1.97
N ALA A 87 -0.07 -3.21 0.99
CA ALA A 87 -0.20 -3.79 -0.33
C ALA A 87 0.81 -4.93 -0.56
N SER A 88 0.51 -5.83 -1.49
CA SER A 88 1.45 -6.88 -1.89
C SER A 88 2.42 -6.34 -2.94
N GLY A 89 3.72 -6.49 -2.75
CA GLY A 89 4.74 -6.03 -3.70
C GLY A 89 4.64 -4.52 -3.97
N ASP A 90 4.48 -4.14 -5.24
CA ASP A 90 4.29 -2.74 -5.63
C ASP A 90 2.81 -2.35 -5.52
N PRO A 91 2.44 -1.33 -4.70
CA PRO A 91 1.06 -0.87 -4.57
C PRO A 91 0.39 -0.46 -5.89
N PHE A 92 1.16 -0.06 -6.90
CA PHE A 92 0.66 0.42 -8.19
C PHE A 92 0.72 -0.64 -9.30
N PHE A 93 1.22 -1.85 -9.03
CA PHE A 93 1.16 -2.97 -9.96
C PHE A 93 -0.11 -3.80 -9.75
N HIS A 94 -1.22 -3.35 -10.34
CA HIS A 94 -2.58 -3.90 -10.14
C HIS A 94 -3.04 -3.96 -8.67
N GLY A 95 -2.41 -3.17 -7.80
CA GLY A 95 -2.63 -3.17 -6.37
C GLY A 95 -3.64 -2.13 -5.89
N VAL A 96 -3.87 -2.13 -4.56
CA VAL A 96 -4.79 -1.20 -3.88
C VAL A 96 -4.37 0.27 -4.01
N GLY A 97 -3.09 0.54 -4.27
CA GLY A 97 -2.60 1.90 -4.55
C GLY A 97 -3.28 2.51 -5.77
N VAL A 98 -3.55 1.72 -6.82
CA VAL A 98 -4.32 2.17 -8.00
C VAL A 98 -5.74 2.56 -7.63
N THR A 99 -6.39 1.82 -6.73
CA THR A 99 -7.76 2.10 -6.28
C THR A 99 -7.81 3.36 -5.42
N LEU A 100 -6.85 3.54 -4.52
CA LEU A 100 -6.76 4.70 -3.63
C LEU A 100 -6.40 5.98 -4.40
N ALA A 101 -5.49 5.91 -5.37
CA ALA A 101 -5.07 7.07 -6.17
C ALA A 101 -6.17 7.64 -7.08
N ARG A 102 -7.31 6.95 -7.24
CA ARG A 102 -8.50 7.51 -7.90
C ARG A 102 -9.33 8.42 -6.98
N LYS A 103 -9.02 8.42 -5.68
CA LYS A 103 -9.84 8.99 -4.60
C LYS A 103 -9.06 9.94 -3.69
N VAL A 104 -7.73 9.81 -3.64
CA VAL A 104 -6.82 10.59 -2.81
C VAL A 104 -5.73 11.19 -3.69
N GLU A 105 -5.45 12.47 -3.51
CA GLU A 105 -4.46 13.17 -4.33
C GLU A 105 -3.03 12.71 -4.01
N PRO A 106 -2.10 12.70 -4.99
CA PRO A 106 -0.72 12.24 -4.78
C PRO A 106 0.06 12.99 -3.69
N ASP A 107 -0.25 14.27 -3.46
CA ASP A 107 0.37 15.10 -2.42
C ASP A 107 -0.09 14.74 -1.00
N GLU A 108 -1.22 14.04 -0.87
CA GLU A 108 -1.74 13.49 0.38
C GLU A 108 -1.23 12.06 0.68
N MET A 109 -0.52 11.44 -0.27
CA MET A 109 -0.05 10.06 -0.17
C MET A 109 1.48 9.95 -0.04
N LEU A 110 1.93 9.06 0.84
CA LEU A 110 3.28 8.49 0.82
C LEU A 110 3.21 7.05 0.33
N VAL A 111 4.03 6.68 -0.65
CA VAL A 111 4.04 5.33 -1.23
C VAL A 111 5.42 4.74 -1.07
N LEU A 112 5.53 3.61 -0.38
CA LEU A 112 6.77 2.90 -0.10
C LEU A 112 6.67 1.52 -0.74
N PRO A 113 7.13 1.33 -1.99
CA PRO A 113 6.94 0.08 -2.72
C PRO A 113 7.89 -1.03 -2.25
N ALA A 114 7.47 -2.28 -2.46
CA ALA A 114 8.35 -3.45 -2.50
C ALA A 114 8.43 -3.97 -3.94
N PRO A 115 9.41 -4.83 -4.29
CA PRO A 115 9.49 -5.41 -5.64
C PRO A 115 8.18 -6.08 -6.07
N SER A 116 7.68 -5.74 -7.25
CA SER A 116 6.50 -6.38 -7.84
C SER A 116 6.77 -7.85 -8.19
N SER A 117 5.71 -8.64 -8.38
CA SER A 117 5.84 -10.04 -8.82
C SER A 117 6.62 -10.16 -10.14
N LEU A 118 6.45 -9.21 -11.06
CA LEU A 118 7.22 -9.16 -12.30
C LEU A 118 8.70 -8.82 -12.08
N SER A 119 9.00 -7.87 -11.20
CA SER A 119 10.40 -7.54 -10.87
C SER A 119 11.11 -8.76 -10.28
N LEU A 120 10.42 -9.51 -9.42
CA LEU A 120 10.91 -10.76 -8.85
C LEU A 120 11.09 -11.86 -9.90
N ALA A 121 10.13 -12.00 -10.83
CA ALA A 121 10.23 -12.98 -11.92
C ALA A 121 11.39 -12.67 -12.87
N ALA A 122 11.48 -11.43 -13.34
CA ALA A 122 12.55 -10.98 -14.23
C ALA A 122 13.93 -11.19 -13.61
N SER A 123 14.11 -10.84 -12.33
CA SER A 123 15.37 -11.04 -11.60
C SER A 123 15.76 -12.52 -11.48
N ARG A 124 14.78 -13.42 -11.30
CA ARG A 124 15.02 -14.86 -11.19
C ARG A 124 15.31 -15.52 -12.53
N LEU A 125 14.72 -15.01 -13.61
CA LEU A 125 14.81 -15.58 -14.95
C LEU A 125 15.88 -14.89 -15.83
N GLY A 126 16.50 -13.82 -15.33
CA GLY A 126 17.49 -13.04 -16.07
C GLY A 126 16.87 -12.24 -17.22
N TRP A 127 15.59 -11.89 -17.11
CA TRP A 127 14.90 -11.13 -18.14
C TRP A 127 15.06 -9.63 -17.93
N ALA A 128 15.27 -8.89 -19.02
CA ALA A 128 15.20 -7.44 -19.01
C ALA A 128 13.73 -7.01 -18.96
N LEU A 129 13.33 -6.27 -17.91
CA LEU A 129 11.92 -5.88 -17.72
C LEU A 129 11.36 -5.08 -18.90
N GLN A 130 12.17 -4.23 -19.53
CA GLN A 130 11.77 -3.43 -20.70
C GLN A 130 11.50 -4.26 -21.96
N ASP A 131 11.91 -5.55 -21.99
CA ASP A 131 11.73 -6.45 -23.12
C ASP A 131 10.55 -7.43 -22.91
N ILE A 132 9.82 -7.31 -21.80
CA ILE A 132 8.72 -8.21 -21.43
C ILE A 132 7.38 -7.54 -21.68
N GLU A 133 6.46 -8.25 -22.35
CA GLU A 133 5.05 -7.87 -22.40
C GLU A 133 4.31 -8.39 -21.16
N THR A 134 3.56 -7.50 -20.50
CA THR A 134 2.91 -7.79 -19.22
C THR A 134 1.40 -7.76 -19.37
N ILE A 135 0.75 -8.89 -19.13
CA ILE A 135 -0.71 -9.03 -19.20
C ILE A 135 -1.25 -9.25 -17.80
N SER A 136 -2.26 -8.49 -17.41
CA SER A 136 -2.96 -8.71 -16.15
C SER A 136 -4.26 -9.44 -16.35
N LEU A 137 -4.43 -10.53 -15.60
CA LEU A 137 -5.71 -11.21 -15.42
C LEU A 137 -6.41 -10.79 -14.12
N HIS A 138 -5.81 -9.87 -13.35
CA HIS A 138 -6.36 -9.48 -12.06
C HIS A 138 -7.65 -8.69 -12.26
N GLY A 139 -8.80 -9.33 -12.01
CA GLY A 139 -10.11 -8.75 -12.27
C GLY A 139 -10.49 -8.69 -13.76
N HIS A 140 -9.76 -9.41 -14.63
CA HIS A 140 -9.97 -9.41 -16.08
C HIS A 140 -10.18 -10.84 -16.62
N SER A 141 -10.75 -10.95 -17.83
CA SER A 141 -10.97 -12.25 -18.48
C SER A 141 -9.65 -12.92 -18.87
N ILE A 142 -9.60 -14.25 -18.71
CA ILE A 142 -8.49 -15.07 -19.21
C ILE A 142 -8.32 -15.00 -20.73
N ASP A 143 -9.37 -14.64 -21.46
CA ASP A 143 -9.33 -14.52 -22.92
C ASP A 143 -8.34 -13.46 -23.42
N LEU A 144 -7.90 -12.54 -22.55
CA LEU A 144 -6.84 -11.58 -22.86
C LEU A 144 -5.51 -12.22 -23.28
N ILE A 145 -5.29 -13.50 -22.93
CA ILE A 145 -4.07 -14.23 -23.33
C ILE A 145 -4.16 -14.76 -24.77
N ARG A 146 -5.37 -14.93 -25.34
CA ARG A 146 -5.54 -15.60 -26.65
C ARG A 146 -4.71 -15.02 -27.81
N PRO A 147 -4.51 -13.70 -27.95
CA PRO A 147 -3.70 -13.16 -29.04
C PRO A 147 -2.19 -13.47 -28.93
N LEU A 148 -1.75 -14.06 -27.81
CA LEU A 148 -0.34 -14.24 -27.44
C LEU A 148 0.07 -15.72 -27.34
N LEU A 149 -0.81 -16.64 -27.71
CA LEU A 149 -0.59 -18.08 -27.84
C LEU A 149 -0.58 -18.50 -29.32
#